data_AF-A0A1F8WN05-F1
#
_entry.id   AF-A0A1F8WN05-F1
#
_cell.length_a   1.000
_cell.length_b   1.000
_cell.length_c   1.000
_cell.angle_alpha   90.00
_cell.angle_beta   90.00
_cell.angle_gamma   90.00
#
_symmetry.space_group_name_H-M   'P 1'
#
loop_
_entity.id
_entity.type
_entity.pdbx_description
1 polymer ?
#
loop_
_entity_poly.entity_id
_entity_poly.type
_entity_poly.pdbx_seq_one_letter_code
_entity_poly.pdbx_strand_id
1 'polypeptide(L)'
;MTATAPTLDESIEVMKQEIIDDVKNGRVPADCPSFSALHDYVDANCYGGFCEEDVMDSLLEHFGGRDENEGMPDKLMDYLNAAQDSIDRWIKEGGIKQIVSSTPNV
;
A
#
# COMPACT_ATOMS: atom_id res chain seq x y z
N MET A 1 -4.14 -23.21 5.85
CA MET A 1 -2.87 -23.00 5.13
C MET A 1 -2.34 -21.69 5.66
N THR A 2 -1.18 -21.64 6.28
CA THR A 2 -0.58 -20.35 6.68
C THR A 2 -0.24 -19.61 5.41
N ALA A 3 -0.86 -18.44 5.19
CA ALA A 3 -0.50 -17.59 4.08
C ALA A 3 0.95 -17.12 4.28
N THR A 4 1.78 -17.27 3.24
CA THR A 4 3.14 -16.74 3.27
C THR A 4 3.06 -15.22 3.21
N ALA A 5 3.87 -14.52 4.01
CA ALA A 5 3.95 -13.06 3.95
C ALA A 5 4.33 -12.57 2.54
N PRO A 6 3.68 -11.51 2.02
CA PRO A 6 4.01 -10.96 0.72
C PRO A 6 5.41 -10.33 0.71
N THR A 7 6.10 -10.43 -0.41
CA THR A 7 7.33 -9.68 -0.66
C THR A 7 7.04 -8.17 -0.79
N LEU A 8 8.08 -7.34 -0.68
CA LEU A 8 7.92 -5.88 -0.80
C LEU A 8 7.36 -5.48 -2.17
N ASP A 9 7.86 -6.10 -3.25
CA ASP A 9 7.42 -5.82 -4.62
C ASP A 9 5.95 -6.25 -4.82
N GLU A 10 5.53 -7.40 -4.27
CA GLU A 10 4.13 -7.83 -4.32
C GLU A 10 3.21 -6.84 -3.62
N SER A 11 3.57 -6.38 -2.42
CA SER A 11 2.79 -5.38 -1.69
C SER A 11 2.71 -4.06 -2.44
N ILE A 12 3.81 -3.60 -3.05
CA ILE A 12 3.82 -2.37 -3.86
C ILE A 12 2.86 -2.50 -5.06
N GLU A 13 2.84 -3.63 -5.75
CA GLU A 13 1.94 -3.83 -6.88
C GLU A 13 0.46 -3.89 -6.44
N VAL A 14 0.17 -4.52 -5.29
CA VAL A 14 -1.19 -4.50 -4.71
C VAL A 14 -1.60 -3.07 -4.34
N MET A 15 -0.74 -2.32 -3.65
CA MET A 15 -0.99 -0.92 -3.28
C MET A 15 -1.30 -0.06 -4.52
N LYS A 16 -0.51 -0.18 -5.60
CA LYS A 16 -0.77 0.54 -6.86
C LYS A 16 -2.13 0.19 -7.43
N GLN A 17 -2.47 -1.09 -7.50
CA GLN A 17 -3.73 -1.57 -8.05
C GLN A 17 -4.92 -1.02 -7.26
N GLU A 18 -4.88 -1.09 -5.93
CA GLU A 18 -5.94 -0.56 -5.06
C GLU A 18 -6.09 0.96 -5.21
N ILE A 19 -4.98 1.70 -5.27
CA ILE A 19 -5.01 3.16 -5.52
C ILE A 19 -5.65 3.47 -6.88
N ILE A 20 -5.31 2.71 -7.93
CA ILE A 20 -5.90 2.87 -9.27
C ILE A 20 -7.40 2.60 -9.22
N ASP A 21 -7.84 1.58 -8.50
CA ASP A 21 -9.25 1.24 -8.38
C ASP A 21 -10.02 2.30 -7.59
N ASP A 22 -9.46 2.82 -6.50
CA ASP A 22 -10.04 3.94 -5.77
C ASP A 22 -10.11 5.22 -6.61
N VAL A 23 -9.13 5.47 -7.48
CA VAL A 23 -9.17 6.57 -8.45
C VAL A 23 -10.28 6.37 -9.49
N LYS A 24 -10.41 5.17 -10.07
CA LYS A 24 -11.47 4.84 -11.05
C LYS A 24 -12.86 4.93 -10.45
N ASN A 25 -13.01 4.59 -9.17
CA ASN A 25 -14.25 4.69 -8.43
C ASN A 25 -14.54 6.11 -7.91
N GLY A 26 -13.66 7.07 -8.17
CA GLY A 26 -13.82 8.47 -7.77
C GLY A 26 -13.63 8.74 -6.27
N ARG A 27 -13.01 7.80 -5.53
CA ARG A 27 -12.68 7.97 -4.11
C ARG A 27 -11.45 8.83 -3.91
N VAL A 28 -10.46 8.68 -4.78
CA VAL A 28 -9.20 9.45 -4.79
C VAL A 28 -9.11 10.21 -6.12
N PRO A 29 -8.68 11.48 -6.14
CA PRO A 29 -8.50 12.20 -7.39
C PRO A 29 -7.26 11.73 -8.15
N ALA A 30 -7.37 11.69 -9.48
CA ALA A 30 -6.29 11.23 -10.36
C ALA A 30 -5.02 12.12 -10.35
N ASP A 31 -5.13 13.34 -9.83
CA ASP A 31 -4.02 14.29 -9.69
C ASP A 31 -3.45 14.34 -8.26
N CYS A 32 -3.77 13.37 -7.41
CA CYS A 32 -3.20 13.23 -6.07
C CYS A 32 -1.66 13.34 -6.12
N PRO A 33 -1.03 14.25 -5.35
CA PRO A 33 0.38 14.62 -5.55
C PRO A 33 1.40 13.73 -4.84
N SER A 34 0.99 12.93 -3.86
CA SER A 34 1.87 12.13 -3.01
C SER A 34 1.11 11.00 -2.31
N PHE A 35 1.84 10.08 -1.66
CA PHE A 35 1.21 9.07 -0.79
C PHE A 35 0.50 9.72 0.39
N SER A 36 1.14 10.69 1.05
CA SER A 36 0.53 11.38 2.19
C SER A 36 -0.75 12.12 1.83
N ALA A 37 -0.91 12.62 0.61
CA ALA A 37 -2.14 13.28 0.18
C ALA A 37 -3.32 12.31 -0.03
N LEU A 38 -3.07 11.00 -0.14
CA LEU A 38 -4.14 9.99 -0.15
C LEU A 38 -4.92 9.98 1.16
N HIS A 39 -4.28 10.37 2.28
CA HIS A 39 -4.91 10.44 3.60
C HIS A 39 -6.02 11.49 3.72
N ASP A 40 -6.11 12.43 2.78
CA ASP A 40 -7.23 13.36 2.70
C ASP A 40 -8.53 12.65 2.25
N TYR A 41 -8.43 11.43 1.70
CA TYR A 41 -9.54 10.69 1.09
C TYR A 41 -9.80 9.32 1.72
N VAL A 42 -8.74 8.58 2.07
CA VAL A 42 -8.80 7.21 2.59
C VAL A 42 -7.71 6.98 3.63
N ASP A 43 -7.79 5.89 4.40
CA ASP A 43 -6.63 5.47 5.18
C ASP A 43 -5.61 4.78 4.26
N ALA A 44 -4.64 5.55 3.77
CA ALA A 44 -3.63 5.04 2.85
C ALA A 44 -2.72 3.96 3.48
N ASN A 45 -2.68 3.84 4.81
CA ASN A 45 -1.93 2.76 5.48
C ASN A 45 -2.59 1.40 5.28
N CYS A 46 -3.87 1.36 4.86
CA CYS A 46 -4.55 0.11 4.57
C CYS A 46 -4.26 -0.44 3.18
N TYR A 47 -3.68 0.35 2.27
CA TYR A 47 -3.29 -0.14 0.95
C TYR A 47 -2.23 -1.24 1.08
N GLY A 48 -2.28 -2.22 0.18
CA GLY A 48 -1.44 -3.43 0.24
C GLY A 48 -2.05 -4.55 1.09
N GLY A 49 -3.33 -4.40 1.48
CA GLY A 49 -4.00 -5.31 2.40
C GLY A 49 -3.47 -5.21 3.84
N PHE A 50 -2.73 -4.16 4.20
CA PHE A 50 -2.08 -4.06 5.51
C PHE A 50 -3.07 -3.85 6.67
N CYS A 51 -4.34 -3.55 6.39
CA CYS A 51 -5.40 -3.56 7.41
C CYS A 51 -6.18 -4.89 7.47
N GLU A 52 -5.88 -5.85 6.59
CA GLU A 52 -6.46 -7.19 6.64
C GLU A 52 -5.73 -8.03 7.68
N GLU A 53 -6.48 -8.63 8.61
CA GLU A 53 -5.93 -9.39 9.74
C GLU A 53 -4.98 -10.49 9.27
N ASP A 54 -5.39 -11.29 8.27
CA ASP A 54 -4.58 -12.41 7.75
C ASP A 54 -3.24 -11.94 7.16
N VAL A 55 -3.21 -10.79 6.47
CA VAL A 55 -2.00 -10.25 5.84
C VAL A 55 -1.06 -9.70 6.92
N MET A 56 -1.61 -8.92 7.85
CA MET A 56 -0.84 -8.33 8.93
C MET A 56 -0.27 -9.40 9.88
N ASP A 57 -1.03 -10.45 10.19
CA ASP A 57 -0.57 -11.56 11.01
C ASP A 57 0.55 -12.34 10.32
N SER A 58 0.42 -12.65 9.03
CA SER A 58 1.50 -13.28 8.25
C SER A 58 2.78 -12.43 8.23
N LEU A 59 2.66 -11.11 8.08
CA LEU A 59 3.79 -10.18 8.12
C LEU A 59 4.42 -10.13 9.52
N LEU A 60 3.62 -10.04 10.57
CA LEU A 60 4.08 -10.06 11.96
C LEU A 60 4.87 -11.34 12.23
N GLU A 61 4.32 -12.51 11.90
CA GLU A 61 5.01 -13.80 12.05
C GLU A 61 6.33 -13.84 11.27
N HIS A 62 6.33 -13.34 10.03
CA HIS A 62 7.52 -13.30 9.18
C HIS A 62 8.64 -12.42 9.77
N PHE A 63 8.28 -11.30 10.39
CA PHE A 63 9.23 -10.34 10.96
C PHE A 63 9.57 -10.57 12.44
N GLY A 64 9.10 -11.67 13.05
CA GLY A 64 9.53 -12.11 14.38
C GLY A 64 8.45 -12.10 15.46
N GLY A 65 7.19 -11.87 15.09
CA GLY A 65 6.05 -11.78 16.00
C GLY A 65 6.00 -10.45 16.75
N ARG A 66 4.97 -10.24 17.59
CA ARG A 66 4.88 -9.05 18.45
C ARG A 66 6.01 -9.04 19.49
N ASP A 67 6.51 -7.86 19.83
CA ASP A 67 7.49 -7.73 20.92
C ASP A 67 6.85 -7.93 22.31
N GLU A 68 7.68 -7.89 23.37
CA GLU A 68 7.24 -8.09 24.76
C GLU A 68 6.20 -7.05 25.25
N ASN A 69 6.01 -5.94 24.51
CA ASN A 69 5.04 -4.87 24.79
C ASN A 69 3.90 -4.82 23.75
N GLU A 70 3.70 -5.89 22.98
CA GLU A 70 2.74 -5.96 21.87
C GLU A 70 3.01 -4.94 20.74
N GLY A 71 4.22 -4.39 20.67
CA GLY A 71 4.66 -3.46 19.63
C GLY A 71 4.93 -4.15 18.29
N MET A 72 4.82 -3.38 17.21
CA MET A 72 5.16 -3.81 15.86
C MET A 72 6.69 -3.92 15.72
N PRO A 73 7.23 -5.03 15.17
CA PRO A 73 8.68 -5.17 14.98
C PRO A 73 9.28 -4.06 14.12
N ASP A 74 10.46 -3.56 14.49
CA ASP A 74 11.20 -2.54 13.71
C ASP A 74 11.34 -2.93 12.23
N LYS A 75 11.59 -4.21 11.94
CA LYS A 75 11.71 -4.70 10.56
C LYS A 75 10.39 -4.66 9.78
N LEU A 76 9.26 -4.86 10.45
CA LEU A 76 7.95 -4.69 9.83
C LEU A 76 7.67 -3.20 9.60
N MET A 77 8.03 -2.33 10.54
CA MET A 77 7.97 -0.88 10.33
C MET A 77 8.83 -0.44 9.14
N ASP A 78 10.06 -0.93 9.03
CA ASP A 78 10.95 -0.66 7.90
C ASP A 78 10.35 -1.14 6.58
N TYR A 79 9.74 -2.33 6.57
CA TYR A 79 9.06 -2.88 5.40
C TYR A 79 7.87 -2.01 4.96
N LEU A 80 7.00 -1.62 5.90
CA LEU A 80 5.84 -0.77 5.62
C LEU A 80 6.28 0.60 5.10
N ASN A 81 7.27 1.22 5.75
CA ASN A 81 7.84 2.50 5.30
C ASN A 81 8.42 2.39 3.88
N ALA A 82 9.15 1.30 3.57
CA ALA A 82 9.71 1.09 2.24
C ALA A 82 8.64 0.94 1.15
N ALA A 83 7.51 0.29 1.48
CA ALA A 83 6.37 0.18 0.57
C ALA A 83 5.74 1.56 0.31
N GLN A 84 5.48 2.32 1.39
CA GLN A 84 4.92 3.67 1.31
C GLN A 84 5.81 4.65 0.55
N ASP A 85 7.13 4.64 0.79
CA ASP A 85 8.11 5.45 0.07
C ASP A 85 8.16 5.13 -1.42
N SER A 86 8.00 3.85 -1.77
CA SER A 86 7.96 3.41 -3.17
C SER A 86 6.69 3.88 -3.87
N ILE A 87 5.55 3.85 -3.18
CA ILE A 87 4.30 4.42 -3.71
C ILE A 87 4.37 5.92 -3.83
N ASP A 88 4.91 6.63 -2.84
CA ASP A 88 5.09 8.08 -2.90
C ASP A 88 5.93 8.49 -4.12
N ARG A 89 7.05 7.81 -4.35
CA ARG A 89 7.89 8.02 -5.54
C ARG A 89 7.11 7.78 -6.84
N TRP A 90 6.42 6.64 -6.93
CA TRP A 90 5.62 6.29 -8.11
C TRP A 90 4.53 7.33 -8.42
N ILE A 91 3.82 7.84 -7.40
CA ILE A 91 2.82 8.89 -7.57
C ILE A 91 3.46 10.17 -8.10
N LYS A 92 4.58 10.61 -7.50
CA LYS A 92 5.31 11.82 -7.90
C LYS A 92 5.88 11.74 -9.32
N GLU A 93 6.23 10.54 -9.78
CA GLU A 93 6.65 10.26 -11.16
C GLU A 93 5.47 10.21 -12.15
N GLY A 94 4.23 10.42 -11.67
CA GLY A 94 3.03 10.48 -12.48
C GLY A 94 2.39 9.11 -12.73
N GLY A 95 2.72 8.10 -11.93
CA GLY A 95 2.23 6.73 -12.08
C GLY A 95 0.72 6.61 -12.22
N ILE A 96 -0.05 7.29 -11.36
CA ILE A 96 -1.52 7.33 -11.45
C ILE A 96 -1.97 7.91 -12.80
N LYS A 97 -1.45 9.08 -13.17
CA LYS A 97 -1.82 9.80 -14.39
C LYS A 97 -1.55 8.98 -15.66
N GLN A 98 -0.42 8.27 -15.71
CA GLN A 98 -0.06 7.43 -16.85
C GLN A 98 -1.04 6.27 -17.05
N ILE A 99 -1.48 5.62 -15.97
CA ILE A 99 -2.41 4.49 -16.04
C ILE A 99 -3.82 4.94 -16.42
N VAL A 100 -4.36 5.98 -15.76
CA VAL A 100 -5.72 6.44 -16.04
C VAL A 100 -5.85 7.03 -17.44
N SER A 101 -4.80 7.71 -17.94
CA SER A 101 -4.79 8.27 -19.30
C SER A 101 -4.68 7.19 -20.38
N SER A 102 -4.15 6.00 -20.03
CA SER A 102 -4.00 4.86 -20.94
C SER A 102 -5.24 3.96 -20.99
N THR A 103 -6.25 4.21 -20.16
CA THR A 103 -7.51 3.46 -20.18
C THR A 103 -8.44 4.13 -21.20
N PRO A 104 -8.72 3.54 -22.38
CA PRO A 104 -9.67 4.14 -23.33
C PRO A 104 -11.05 4.21 -22.67
N ASN A 105 -11.71 5.37 -22.81
CA ASN A 105 -13.12 5.53 -22.43
C ASN A 105 -13.93 4.42 -23.11
N VAL A 106 -14.55 3.55 -22.31
CA VAL A 106 -15.48 2.51 -22.75
C VAL A 106 -16.82 3.12 -23.10
#